data_AF-A0A966KAF4-F1
#
_entry.id   AF-A0A966KAF4-F1
#
_cell.length_a   1.000
_cell.length_b   1.000
_cell.length_c   1.000
_cell.angle_alpha   90.00
_cell.angle_beta   90.00
_cell.angle_gamma   90.00
#
_symmetry.space_group_name_H-M   'P 1'
#
loop_
_entity.id
_entity.type
_entity.pdbx_description
1 polymer ?
#
loop_
_entity_poly.entity_id
_entity_poly.type
_entity_poly.pdbx_seq_one_letter_code
_entity_poly.pdbx_strand_id
1 'polypeptide(L)'
;MVNDGALIFWLDGQTNTIKAPNENLSRELMELFTLGVNRYTESDVRETAKALTGYRVKASSGEVTFLPKQHYSGAISFLGTTGTFDASSLSDFLVSREDCALFITERLWYRFISSMNPLTDNRLRESFRNREIATLVRAIGAHPSLNDPSNSMVKSPIDWFVSACRALSITPSTFPNTALIRNYLNLMGQLPFLPPNVGGWPADQAWLSTSAAQYRIDFAAALIKSGDLTPITSVAVKDRIDALADWLGVAEWSSRTAMALQGARQDPSRLTLLALCSPEYVVSA
;
A
#
# COMPACT_ATOMS: atom_id res chain seq x y z
N MET A 1 4.17 10.59 15.09
CA MET A 1 3.87 9.18 14.75
C MET A 1 4.21 8.23 15.89
N VAL A 2 5.43 8.27 16.45
CA VAL A 2 5.85 7.35 17.53
C VAL A 2 5.00 7.45 18.81
N ASN A 3 4.42 8.61 19.10
CA ASN A 3 3.52 8.83 20.25
C ASN A 3 2.02 8.62 19.93
N ASP A 4 1.69 7.89 18.87
CA ASP A 4 0.31 7.52 18.56
C ASP A 4 -0.13 6.31 19.39
N GLY A 5 -1.30 6.38 20.02
CA GLY A 5 -1.78 5.33 20.92
C GLY A 5 -2.06 3.99 20.23
N ALA A 6 -2.56 4.01 18.99
CA ALA A 6 -2.82 2.78 18.25
C ALA A 6 -1.50 2.12 17.85
N LEU A 7 -0.52 2.90 17.37
CA LEU A 7 0.80 2.38 17.02
C LEU A 7 1.55 1.81 18.23
N ILE A 8 1.58 2.56 19.35
CA ILE A 8 2.21 2.09 20.59
C ILE A 8 1.57 0.79 21.04
N PHE A 9 0.23 0.70 21.02
CA PHE A 9 -0.47 -0.50 21.44
C PHE A 9 -0.21 -1.70 20.51
N TRP A 10 -0.26 -1.48 19.20
CA TRP A 10 -0.06 -2.52 18.19
C TRP A 10 1.33 -3.16 18.24
N LEU A 11 2.34 -2.37 18.67
CA LEU A 11 3.73 -2.79 18.76
C LEU A 11 4.21 -2.99 20.19
N ASP A 12 3.27 -3.19 21.13
CA ASP A 12 3.53 -3.46 22.54
C ASP A 12 4.38 -2.41 23.27
N GLY A 13 4.49 -1.19 22.72
CA GLY A 13 5.28 -0.11 23.31
C GLY A 13 4.78 0.34 24.68
N GLN A 14 3.49 0.11 24.99
CA GLN A 14 2.89 0.33 26.31
C GLN A 14 3.50 -0.57 27.40
N THR A 15 4.14 -1.68 27.00
CA THR A 15 4.84 -2.60 27.92
C THR A 15 6.32 -2.23 28.11
N ASN A 16 6.84 -1.31 27.29
CA ASN A 16 8.25 -0.93 27.30
C ASN A 16 8.61 -0.16 28.59
N THR A 17 9.53 -0.69 29.38
CA THR A 17 9.96 -0.09 30.65
C THR A 17 11.48 -0.10 30.76
N ILE A 18 12.04 0.80 31.56
CA ILE A 18 13.48 0.80 31.88
C ILE A 18 13.98 -0.55 32.42
N LYS A 19 13.13 -1.34 33.12
CA LYS A 19 13.51 -2.63 33.70
C LYS A 19 13.40 -3.80 32.70
N ALA A 20 12.53 -3.65 31.71
CA ALA A 20 12.27 -4.64 30.68
C ALA A 20 12.05 -3.88 29.36
N PRO A 21 13.14 -3.46 28.68
CA PRO A 21 13.03 -2.81 27.39
C PRO A 21 12.37 -3.74 26.36
N ASN A 22 11.37 -3.24 25.66
CA ASN A 22 10.71 -3.93 24.56
C ASN A 22 11.20 -3.33 23.23
N GLU A 23 11.81 -4.18 22.42
CA GLU A 23 12.48 -3.80 21.18
C GLU A 23 11.55 -3.68 19.98
N ASN A 24 10.29 -4.16 20.07
CA ASN A 24 9.39 -4.30 18.93
C ASN A 24 9.14 -2.95 18.22
N LEU A 25 8.60 -1.95 18.92
CA LEU A 25 8.38 -0.61 18.35
C LEU A 25 9.66 0.04 17.80
N SER A 26 10.80 -0.17 18.47
CA SER A 26 12.09 0.34 18.03
C SER A 26 12.53 -0.28 16.70
N ARG A 27 12.41 -1.62 16.60
CA ARG A 27 12.73 -2.37 15.39
C ARG A 27 11.86 -1.92 14.23
N GLU A 28 10.54 -1.89 14.41
CA GLU A 28 9.62 -1.50 13.34
C GLU A 28 9.82 -0.04 12.91
N LEU A 29 10.14 0.86 13.85
CA LEU A 29 10.45 2.25 13.55
C LEU A 29 11.64 2.37 12.59
N MET A 30 12.70 1.60 12.82
CA MET A 30 13.87 1.60 11.95
C MET A 30 13.65 0.78 10.67
N GLU A 31 13.04 -0.41 10.79
CA GLU A 31 12.89 -1.36 9.69
C GLU A 31 11.83 -0.95 8.68
N LEU A 32 10.61 -0.63 9.15
CA LEU A 32 9.45 -0.47 8.29
C LEU A 32 9.06 0.98 8.05
N PHE A 33 9.47 1.90 8.92
CA PHE A 33 9.00 3.29 8.86
C PHE A 33 10.07 4.29 8.45
N THR A 34 11.35 4.04 8.77
CA THR A 34 12.40 5.05 8.54
C THR A 34 13.55 4.56 7.70
N LEU A 35 14.26 3.50 8.03
CA LEU A 35 15.54 3.16 7.39
C LEU A 35 15.45 2.02 6.39
N GLY A 36 14.68 0.97 6.68
CA GLY A 36 14.72 -0.28 5.91
C GLY A 36 15.65 -1.33 6.51
N VAL A 37 15.46 -2.57 6.08
CA VAL A 37 16.24 -3.74 6.53
C VAL A 37 17.73 -3.57 6.22
N ASN A 38 18.61 -4.11 7.08
CA ASN A 38 20.08 -4.13 6.91
C ASN A 38 20.76 -2.74 6.92
N ARG A 39 20.12 -1.71 7.48
CA ARG A 39 20.67 -0.35 7.62
C ARG A 39 20.91 0.08 9.08
N TYR A 40 20.71 -0.86 9.99
CA TYR A 40 20.95 -0.74 11.42
C TYR A 40 21.35 -2.10 11.97
N THR A 41 21.89 -2.12 13.18
CA THR A 41 22.29 -3.33 13.90
C THR A 41 21.29 -3.67 14.99
N GLU A 42 21.37 -4.91 15.48
CA GLU A 42 20.61 -5.33 16.66
C GLU A 42 20.95 -4.49 17.91
N SER A 43 22.18 -3.98 17.99
CA SER A 43 22.55 -3.05 19.07
C SER A 43 21.80 -1.73 18.96
N ASP A 44 21.63 -1.21 17.74
CA ASP A 44 20.88 0.03 17.52
C ASP A 44 19.43 -0.14 17.97
N VAL A 45 18.80 -1.29 17.68
CA VAL A 45 17.43 -1.60 18.11
C VAL A 45 17.30 -1.54 19.62
N ARG A 46 18.21 -2.22 20.33
CA ARG A 46 18.22 -2.28 21.80
C ARG A 46 18.45 -0.92 22.43
N GLU A 47 19.37 -0.13 21.89
CA GLU A 47 19.69 1.20 22.41
C GLU A 47 18.54 2.19 22.18
N THR A 48 17.96 2.19 20.99
CA THR A 48 16.83 3.08 20.66
C THR A 48 15.53 2.64 21.36
N ALA A 49 15.35 1.36 21.70
CA ALA A 49 14.24 0.90 22.52
C ALA A 49 14.18 1.59 23.90
N LYS A 50 15.33 1.99 24.45
CA LYS A 50 15.38 2.72 25.73
C LYS A 50 14.76 4.10 25.63
N ALA A 51 14.97 4.83 24.53
CA ALA A 51 14.35 6.13 24.28
C ALA A 51 12.81 6.06 24.20
N LEU A 52 12.28 4.87 23.93
CA LEU A 52 10.84 4.58 23.82
C LEU A 52 10.21 4.04 25.12
N THR A 53 10.96 3.96 26.22
CA THR A 53 10.46 3.45 27.51
C THR A 53 9.54 4.46 28.20
N GLY A 54 8.60 3.98 29.01
CA GLY A 54 7.79 4.82 29.90
C GLY A 54 6.48 5.37 29.30
N TYR A 55 6.23 5.18 28.01
CA TYR A 55 4.94 5.50 27.38
C TYR A 55 3.87 4.45 27.68
N ARG A 56 2.66 4.87 28.00
CA ARG A 56 1.52 4.00 28.31
C ARG A 56 0.32 4.39 27.46
N VAL A 57 -0.48 3.41 27.11
CA VAL A 57 -1.74 3.62 26.37
C VAL A 57 -2.89 3.17 27.26
N LYS A 58 -3.86 4.06 27.48
CA LYS A 58 -5.10 3.71 28.14
C LYS A 58 -6.02 2.99 27.15
N ALA A 59 -6.19 1.68 27.33
CA ALA A 59 -6.91 0.83 26.38
C ALA A 59 -8.34 1.32 26.05
N SER A 60 -9.03 1.96 27.00
CA SER A 60 -10.39 2.46 26.80
C SER A 60 -10.50 3.70 25.90
N SER A 61 -9.42 4.49 25.77
CA SER A 61 -9.46 5.77 25.06
C SER A 61 -8.36 5.94 24.02
N GLY A 62 -7.35 5.07 24.00
CA GLY A 62 -6.13 5.26 23.21
C GLY A 62 -5.24 6.39 23.72
N GLU A 63 -5.57 6.99 24.87
CA GLU A 63 -4.83 8.11 25.44
C GLU A 63 -3.41 7.68 25.82
N VAL A 64 -2.42 8.43 25.33
CA VAL A 64 -1.01 8.20 25.61
C VAL A 64 -0.59 9.02 26.83
N THR A 65 -0.03 8.34 27.83
CA THR A 65 0.54 8.97 29.03
C THR A 65 2.01 8.59 29.16
N PHE A 66 2.77 9.39 29.91
CA PHE A 66 4.19 9.16 30.13
C PHE A 66 4.49 8.99 31.62
N LEU A 67 5.24 7.95 31.96
CA LEU A 67 5.65 7.62 33.33
C LEU A 67 7.17 7.81 33.48
N PRO A 68 7.62 8.97 33.99
CA PRO A 68 9.06 9.29 34.07
C PRO A 68 9.89 8.25 34.82
N LYS A 69 9.33 7.64 35.87
CA LYS A 69 10.01 6.59 36.67
C LYS A 69 10.26 5.29 35.90
N GLN A 70 9.59 5.09 34.78
CA GLN A 70 9.72 3.92 33.92
C GLN A 70 10.46 4.23 32.62
N HIS A 71 10.89 5.48 32.44
CA HIS A 71 11.68 5.94 31.30
C HIS A 71 13.18 5.90 31.59
N TYR A 72 13.97 5.54 30.59
CA TYR A 72 15.41 5.60 30.61
C TYR A 72 15.87 7.01 30.20
N SER A 73 16.50 7.74 31.13
CA SER A 73 17.00 9.11 30.90
C SER A 73 18.51 9.21 30.62
N GLY A 74 19.20 8.07 30.56
CA GLY A 74 20.64 8.03 30.29
C GLY A 74 20.98 8.30 28.82
N ALA A 75 22.27 8.34 28.51
CA ALA A 75 22.74 8.40 27.14
C ALA A 75 22.62 7.02 26.46
N ILE A 76 22.17 7.01 25.21
CA ILE A 76 22.15 5.84 24.33
C ILE A 76 23.11 6.06 23.17
N SER A 77 23.65 4.98 22.60
CA SER A 77 24.57 5.04 21.46
C SER A 77 24.05 4.18 20.32
N PHE A 78 23.76 4.78 19.17
CA PHE A 78 23.20 4.08 18.02
C PHE A 78 23.57 4.81 16.73
N LEU A 79 23.71 4.09 15.61
CA LEU A 79 23.93 4.64 14.28
C LEU A 79 25.05 5.70 14.21
N GLY A 80 26.10 5.52 15.02
CA GLY A 80 27.26 6.43 15.09
C GLY A 80 27.05 7.70 15.92
N THR A 81 25.93 7.87 16.63
CA THR A 81 25.69 8.98 17.54
C THR A 81 25.54 8.51 18.99
N THR A 82 25.82 9.40 19.94
CA THR A 82 25.64 9.18 21.38
C THR A 82 25.00 10.41 22.01
N GLY A 83 23.95 10.22 22.80
CA GLY A 83 23.27 11.32 23.48
C GLY A 83 22.03 10.86 24.25
N THR A 84 21.34 11.79 24.88
CA THR A 84 20.05 11.54 25.52
C THR A 84 18.94 11.75 24.49
N PHE A 85 18.09 10.75 24.32
CA PHE A 85 16.98 10.77 23.37
C PHE A 85 15.68 10.35 24.07
N ASP A 86 14.61 11.05 23.74
CA ASP A 86 13.22 10.62 23.94
C ASP A 86 12.63 10.14 22.60
N ALA A 87 11.35 9.75 22.60
CA ALA A 87 10.70 9.26 21.39
C ALA A 87 10.66 10.29 20.25
N SER A 88 10.53 11.57 20.58
CA SER A 88 10.43 12.65 19.58
C SER A 88 11.79 12.93 18.95
N SER A 89 12.82 13.17 19.76
CA SER A 89 14.19 13.43 19.29
C SER A 89 14.81 12.22 18.58
N LEU A 90 14.47 10.98 18.99
CA LEU A 90 14.82 9.78 18.25
C LEU A 90 14.18 9.78 16.85
N SER A 91 12.88 10.08 16.76
CA SER A 91 12.17 10.18 15.48
C SER A 91 12.78 11.26 14.59
N ASP A 92 13.10 12.44 15.15
CA ASP A 92 13.72 13.54 14.42
C ASP A 92 15.10 13.15 13.89
N PHE A 93 15.90 12.45 14.70
CA PHE A 93 17.20 11.93 14.25
C PHE A 93 17.04 10.94 13.09
N LEU A 94 16.18 9.93 13.23
CA LEU A 94 15.98 8.90 12.19
C LEU A 94 15.45 9.52 10.89
N VAL A 95 14.48 10.43 11.00
CA VAL A 95 13.90 11.17 9.87
C VAL A 95 14.84 12.28 9.39
N SER A 96 16.00 12.54 9.98
CA SER A 96 16.98 13.46 9.37
C SER A 96 17.96 12.74 8.43
N ARG A 97 18.14 11.43 8.60
CA ARG A 97 19.15 10.63 7.88
C ARG A 97 18.88 10.48 6.40
N GLU A 98 19.94 10.47 5.60
CA GLU A 98 19.87 10.20 4.15
C GLU A 98 19.24 8.83 3.85
N ASP A 99 19.56 7.81 4.65
CA ASP A 99 18.96 6.46 4.54
C ASP A 99 17.43 6.50 4.62
N CYS A 100 16.87 7.44 5.37
CA CYS A 100 15.42 7.60 5.46
C CYS A 100 14.82 8.19 4.19
N ALA A 101 15.49 9.18 3.57
CA ALA A 101 15.06 9.67 2.27
C ALA A 101 15.14 8.58 1.19
N LEU A 102 16.21 7.77 1.23
CA LEU A 102 16.36 6.62 0.33
C LEU A 102 15.24 5.59 0.55
N PHE A 103 14.98 5.20 1.80
CA PHE A 103 13.93 4.24 2.15
C PHE A 103 12.56 4.66 1.63
N ILE A 104 12.14 5.90 1.88
CA ILE A 104 10.84 6.40 1.41
C ILE A 104 10.76 6.39 -0.13
N THR A 105 11.86 6.74 -0.80
CA THR A 105 11.95 6.67 -2.26
C THR A 105 11.79 5.23 -2.76
N GLU A 106 12.47 4.27 -2.13
CA GLU A 106 12.35 2.84 -2.44
C GLU A 106 10.96 2.30 -2.17
N ARG A 107 10.29 2.74 -1.10
CA ARG A 107 8.91 2.34 -0.79
C ARG A 107 7.91 2.87 -1.81
N LEU A 108 8.10 4.09 -2.30
CA LEU A 108 7.25 4.63 -3.37
C LEU A 108 7.54 3.96 -4.72
N TRP A 109 8.81 3.68 -5.03
CA TRP A 109 9.17 2.85 -6.19
C TRP A 109 8.50 1.47 -6.12
N TYR A 110 8.60 0.79 -4.98
CA TYR A 110 7.98 -0.51 -4.73
C TYR A 110 6.48 -0.50 -4.96
N ARG A 111 5.82 0.60 -4.61
CA ARG A 111 4.35 0.71 -4.66
C ARG A 111 3.80 1.13 -6.02
N PHE A 112 4.57 1.88 -6.81
CA PHE A 112 4.07 2.54 -8.03
C PHE A 112 4.82 2.16 -9.30
N ILE A 113 6.06 1.68 -9.20
CA ILE A 113 6.85 1.27 -10.35
C ILE A 113 7.03 -0.24 -10.33
N SER A 114 7.72 -0.83 -9.35
CA SER A 114 7.95 -2.28 -9.35
C SER A 114 8.17 -2.86 -7.97
N SER A 115 7.45 -3.95 -7.67
CA SER A 115 7.65 -4.80 -6.50
C SER A 115 8.80 -5.79 -6.62
N MET A 116 9.34 -6.00 -7.83
CA MET A 116 10.38 -6.99 -8.11
C MET A 116 11.74 -6.37 -8.46
N ASN A 117 11.73 -5.29 -9.24
CA ASN A 117 12.95 -4.63 -9.67
C ASN A 117 13.33 -3.54 -8.65
N PRO A 118 14.58 -3.49 -8.16
CA PRO A 118 14.99 -2.46 -7.21
C PRO A 118 15.15 -1.10 -7.88
N LEU A 119 15.00 -0.03 -7.09
CA LEU A 119 15.31 1.33 -7.52
C LEU A 119 16.82 1.50 -7.79
N THR A 120 17.17 1.77 -9.06
CA THR A 120 18.56 2.02 -9.48
C THR A 120 18.82 3.48 -9.88
N ASP A 121 17.78 4.26 -10.19
CA ASP A 121 17.95 5.64 -10.67
C ASP A 121 18.17 6.64 -9.52
N ASN A 122 19.35 7.26 -9.51
CA ASN A 122 19.72 8.26 -8.51
C ASN A 122 18.91 9.57 -8.61
N ARG A 123 18.30 9.89 -9.76
CA ARG A 123 17.47 11.10 -9.93
C ARG A 123 16.22 11.04 -9.07
N LEU A 124 15.61 9.87 -8.94
CA LEU A 124 14.46 9.69 -8.03
C LEU A 124 14.89 9.87 -6.58
N ARG A 125 16.04 9.32 -6.19
CA ARG A 125 16.62 9.52 -4.84
C ARG A 125 16.86 10.99 -4.56
N GLU A 126 17.44 11.70 -5.52
CA GLU A 126 17.72 13.13 -5.44
C GLU A 126 16.44 13.97 -5.30
N SER A 127 15.38 13.58 -6.01
CA SER A 127 14.10 14.30 -5.97
C SER A 127 13.45 14.38 -4.59
N PHE A 128 13.83 13.47 -3.68
CA PHE A 128 13.35 13.44 -2.30
C PHE A 128 14.42 13.83 -1.27
N ARG A 129 15.60 14.32 -1.68
CA ARG A 129 16.67 14.75 -0.74
C ARG A 129 16.15 15.77 0.28
N ASN A 130 15.31 16.71 -0.17
CA ASN A 130 14.70 17.74 0.68
C ASN A 130 13.38 17.29 1.34
N ARG A 131 13.00 16.02 1.21
CA ARG A 131 11.78 15.41 1.80
C ARG A 131 10.46 15.99 1.32
N GLU A 132 10.47 16.60 0.14
CA GLU A 132 9.28 17.13 -0.52
C GLU A 132 8.54 16.02 -1.28
N ILE A 133 7.49 15.47 -0.65
CA ILE A 133 6.74 14.32 -1.19
C ILE A 133 6.14 14.61 -2.57
N ALA A 134 5.68 15.83 -2.80
CA ALA A 134 5.09 16.24 -4.07
C ALA A 134 6.11 16.19 -5.23
N THR A 135 7.37 16.53 -4.94
CA THR A 135 8.46 16.48 -5.93
C THR A 135 8.76 15.03 -6.31
N LEU A 136 8.86 14.14 -5.33
CA LEU A 136 9.09 12.72 -5.58
C LEU A 136 7.93 12.06 -6.36
N VAL A 137 6.69 12.32 -5.97
CA VAL A 137 5.51 11.78 -6.67
C VAL A 137 5.46 12.25 -8.13
N ARG A 138 5.76 13.53 -8.41
CA ARG A 138 5.87 14.03 -9.78
C ARG A 138 7.00 13.36 -10.56
N ALA A 139 8.15 13.15 -9.91
CA ALA A 139 9.29 12.50 -10.54
C ALA A 139 8.98 11.03 -10.90
N ILE A 140 8.30 10.29 -10.01
CA ILE A 140 7.82 8.92 -10.24
C ILE A 140 6.81 8.89 -11.39
N GLY A 141 5.81 9.78 -11.38
CA GLY A 141 4.77 9.81 -12.41
C GLY A 141 5.28 10.17 -13.81
N ALA A 142 6.43 10.83 -13.91
CA ALA A 142 7.10 11.14 -15.18
C ALA A 142 8.24 10.16 -15.52
N HIS A 143 8.49 9.16 -14.68
CA HIS A 143 9.63 8.27 -14.86
C HIS A 143 9.35 7.25 -15.97
N PRO A 144 10.27 7.05 -16.94
CA PRO A 144 10.04 6.14 -18.06
C PRO A 144 9.83 4.68 -17.64
N SER A 145 10.36 4.26 -16.48
CA SER A 145 10.12 2.93 -15.92
C SER A 145 8.65 2.63 -15.60
N LEU A 146 7.80 3.65 -15.51
CA LEU A 146 6.36 3.46 -15.31
C LEU A 146 5.69 2.80 -16.53
N ASN A 147 6.23 3.03 -17.73
CA ASN A 147 5.74 2.46 -18.99
C ASN A 147 6.56 1.24 -19.44
N ASP A 148 7.43 0.71 -18.58
CA ASP A 148 8.28 -0.43 -18.89
C ASP A 148 7.57 -1.73 -18.45
N PRO A 149 7.20 -2.62 -19.38
CA PRO A 149 6.51 -3.87 -19.06
C PRO A 149 7.29 -4.79 -18.11
N SER A 150 8.61 -4.62 -17.94
CA SER A 150 9.35 -5.38 -16.92
C SER A 150 8.95 -5.01 -15.50
N ASN A 151 8.29 -3.86 -15.33
CA ASN A 151 7.83 -3.33 -14.06
C ASN A 151 6.33 -3.54 -13.85
N SER A 152 5.65 -4.32 -14.71
CA SER A 152 4.23 -4.60 -14.55
C SER A 152 3.90 -5.11 -13.14
N MET A 153 2.79 -4.63 -12.57
CA MET A 153 2.37 -4.97 -11.22
C MET A 153 0.93 -5.49 -11.20
N VAL A 154 0.67 -6.49 -10.37
CA VAL A 154 -0.69 -6.94 -10.09
C VAL A 154 -1.40 -5.93 -9.21
N LYS A 155 -2.56 -5.44 -9.65
CA LYS A 155 -3.43 -4.58 -8.85
C LYS A 155 -3.88 -5.31 -7.59
N SER A 156 -3.74 -4.64 -6.45
CA SER A 156 -4.34 -5.14 -5.21
C SER A 156 -5.87 -5.18 -5.33
N PRO A 157 -6.58 -6.02 -4.55
CA PRO A 157 -8.04 -6.05 -4.54
C PRO A 157 -8.71 -4.69 -4.43
N ILE A 158 -8.17 -3.78 -3.60
CA ILE A 158 -8.68 -2.42 -3.43
C ILE A 158 -8.42 -1.57 -4.69
N ASP A 159 -7.23 -1.63 -5.28
CA ASP A 159 -6.91 -0.84 -6.48
C ASP A 159 -7.80 -1.25 -7.67
N TRP A 160 -8.01 -2.56 -7.83
CA TRP A 160 -8.94 -3.12 -8.81
C TRP A 160 -10.38 -2.65 -8.55
N PHE A 161 -10.85 -2.75 -7.29
CA PHE A 161 -12.20 -2.35 -6.90
C PHE A 161 -12.46 -0.87 -7.14
N VAL A 162 -11.55 0.01 -6.72
CA VAL A 162 -11.67 1.47 -6.93
C VAL A 162 -11.68 1.79 -8.43
N SER A 163 -10.85 1.11 -9.23
CA SER A 163 -10.84 1.29 -10.68
C SER A 163 -12.17 0.86 -11.32
N ALA A 164 -12.71 -0.29 -10.92
CA ALA A 164 -14.00 -0.78 -11.39
C ALA A 164 -15.16 0.15 -10.99
N CYS A 165 -15.18 0.64 -9.74
CA CYS A 165 -16.17 1.62 -9.30
C CYS A 165 -16.09 2.93 -10.10
N ARG A 166 -14.87 3.43 -10.38
CA ARG A 166 -14.69 4.61 -11.22
C ARG A 166 -15.24 4.41 -12.63
N ALA A 167 -14.93 3.29 -13.28
CA ALA A 167 -15.42 3.00 -14.62
C ALA A 167 -16.95 2.92 -14.64
N LEU A 168 -17.54 2.19 -13.69
CA LEU A 168 -18.98 1.95 -13.58
C LEU A 168 -19.77 3.11 -12.93
N SER A 169 -19.12 4.25 -12.63
CA SER A 169 -19.74 5.39 -11.95
C SER A 169 -20.41 5.02 -10.61
N ILE A 170 -19.85 4.05 -9.89
CA ILE A 170 -20.35 3.59 -8.58
C ILE A 170 -19.67 4.36 -7.47
N THR A 171 -20.46 5.03 -6.63
CA THR A 171 -20.00 5.57 -5.35
C THR A 171 -20.14 4.49 -4.27
N PRO A 172 -19.04 3.98 -3.66
CA PRO A 172 -19.12 2.84 -2.73
C PRO A 172 -20.04 3.07 -1.52
N SER A 173 -20.10 4.30 -1.00
CA SER A 173 -20.94 4.65 0.16
C SER A 173 -22.44 4.61 -0.13
N THR A 174 -22.84 4.72 -1.40
CA THR A 174 -24.25 4.66 -1.83
C THR A 174 -24.60 3.34 -2.51
N PHE A 175 -23.65 2.39 -2.55
CA PHE A 175 -23.91 1.08 -3.13
C PHE A 175 -24.98 0.33 -2.31
N PRO A 176 -26.00 -0.29 -2.94
CA PRO A 176 -27.15 -0.85 -2.23
C PRO A 176 -26.80 -1.86 -1.13
N ASN A 177 -25.68 -2.57 -1.26
CA ASN A 177 -25.20 -3.53 -0.28
C ASN A 177 -23.72 -3.30 0.06
N THR A 178 -23.43 -2.34 0.93
CA THR A 178 -22.05 -2.03 1.36
C THR A 178 -21.39 -3.19 2.14
N ALA A 179 -22.17 -4.08 2.74
CA ALA A 179 -21.65 -5.29 3.40
C ALA A 179 -21.07 -6.28 2.38
N LEU A 180 -21.67 -6.37 1.18
CA LEU A 180 -21.15 -7.19 0.08
C LEU A 180 -19.77 -6.72 -0.37
N ILE A 181 -19.54 -5.40 -0.44
CA ILE A 181 -18.22 -4.82 -0.77
C ILE A 181 -17.18 -5.30 0.24
N ARG A 182 -17.44 -5.14 1.55
CA ARG A 182 -16.50 -5.57 2.59
C ARG A 182 -16.25 -7.08 2.52
N ASN A 183 -17.29 -7.87 2.28
CA ASN A 183 -17.18 -9.32 2.20
C ASN A 183 -16.24 -9.76 1.05
N TYR A 184 -16.44 -9.24 -0.17
CA TYR A 184 -15.59 -9.61 -1.30
C TYR A 184 -14.15 -9.11 -1.14
N LEU A 185 -13.95 -7.89 -0.63
CA LEU A 185 -12.60 -7.40 -0.33
C LEU A 185 -11.88 -8.27 0.70
N ASN A 186 -12.60 -8.75 1.73
CA ASN A 186 -12.07 -9.71 2.70
C ASN A 186 -11.75 -11.07 2.07
N LEU A 187 -12.64 -11.61 1.24
CA LEU A 187 -12.44 -12.89 0.54
C LEU A 187 -11.29 -12.84 -0.46
N MET A 188 -11.01 -11.67 -1.02
CA MET A 188 -9.85 -11.40 -1.87
C MET A 188 -8.57 -11.08 -1.07
N GLY A 189 -8.64 -11.05 0.27
CA GLY A 189 -7.49 -10.92 1.16
C GLY A 189 -7.09 -9.50 1.52
N GLN A 190 -7.90 -8.48 1.21
CA GLN A 190 -7.55 -7.08 1.48
C GLN A 190 -8.77 -6.28 1.96
N LEU A 191 -9.15 -6.47 3.23
CA LEU A 191 -10.15 -5.63 3.87
C LEU A 191 -9.52 -4.29 4.31
N PRO A 192 -10.05 -3.12 3.89
CA PRO A 192 -9.50 -1.82 4.31
C PRO A 192 -9.36 -1.70 5.83
N PHE A 193 -8.26 -1.08 6.27
CA PHE A 193 -7.89 -0.87 7.69
C PHE A 193 -7.61 -2.15 8.51
N LEU A 194 -7.53 -3.32 7.87
CA LEU A 194 -7.21 -4.58 8.53
C LEU A 194 -6.03 -5.29 7.85
N PRO A 195 -4.80 -4.73 7.92
CA PRO A 195 -3.63 -5.39 7.39
C PRO A 195 -3.30 -6.65 8.21
N PRO A 196 -2.67 -7.67 7.60
CA PRO A 196 -2.31 -8.90 8.30
C PRO A 196 -1.23 -8.70 9.39
N ASN A 197 -0.41 -7.66 9.26
CA ASN A 197 0.60 -7.25 10.23
C ASN A 197 0.98 -5.77 10.04
N VAL A 198 1.90 -5.26 10.85
CA VAL A 198 2.38 -3.87 10.82
C VAL A 198 3.02 -3.47 9.48
N GLY A 199 3.62 -4.41 8.75
CA GLY A 199 4.19 -4.20 7.42
C GLY A 199 3.16 -4.03 6.30
N GLY A 200 1.88 -4.20 6.61
CA GLY A 200 0.79 -4.02 5.66
C GLY A 200 0.47 -5.30 4.90
N TRP A 201 -0.03 -5.14 3.69
CA TRP A 201 -0.41 -6.25 2.80
C TRP A 201 0.75 -6.69 1.90
N PRO A 202 0.71 -7.93 1.38
CA PRO A 202 1.64 -8.36 0.34
C PRO A 202 1.44 -7.55 -0.96
N ALA A 203 2.29 -7.79 -1.95
CA ALA A 203 2.15 -7.20 -3.28
C ALA A 203 2.15 -8.27 -4.38
N ASP A 204 1.85 -7.83 -5.60
CA ASP A 204 2.10 -8.60 -6.82
C ASP A 204 1.35 -9.95 -6.85
N GLN A 205 2.03 -11.03 -7.26
CA GLN A 205 1.50 -12.39 -7.42
C GLN A 205 0.75 -12.94 -6.21
N ALA A 206 0.96 -12.39 -5.00
CA ALA A 206 0.18 -12.74 -3.83
C ALA A 206 -1.34 -12.51 -4.02
N TRP A 207 -1.72 -11.62 -4.94
CA TRP A 207 -3.12 -11.32 -5.30
C TRP A 207 -3.70 -12.23 -6.39
N LEU A 208 -2.93 -13.18 -6.93
CA LEU A 208 -3.30 -14.06 -8.04
C LEU A 208 -3.66 -15.49 -7.62
N SER A 209 -4.34 -15.65 -6.48
CA SER A 209 -4.86 -16.97 -6.10
C SER A 209 -6.12 -17.33 -6.91
N THR A 210 -6.37 -18.64 -7.08
CA THR A 210 -7.58 -19.14 -7.75
C THR A 210 -8.85 -18.68 -7.04
N SER A 211 -8.84 -18.64 -5.70
CA SER A 211 -9.97 -18.14 -4.91
C SER A 211 -10.20 -16.65 -5.13
N ALA A 212 -9.16 -15.82 -5.10
CA ALA A 212 -9.27 -14.40 -5.37
C ALA A 212 -9.79 -14.13 -6.80
N ALA A 213 -9.37 -14.92 -7.79
CA ALA A 213 -9.87 -14.81 -9.15
C ALA A 213 -11.38 -15.10 -9.24
N GLN A 214 -11.86 -16.17 -8.60
CA GLN A 214 -13.29 -16.49 -8.55
C GLN A 214 -14.10 -15.37 -7.89
N TYR A 215 -13.67 -14.92 -6.71
CA TYR A 215 -14.37 -13.85 -5.99
C TYR A 215 -14.34 -12.52 -6.74
N ARG A 216 -13.27 -12.23 -7.51
CA ARG A 216 -13.21 -11.06 -8.37
C ARG A 216 -14.27 -11.11 -9.48
N ILE A 217 -14.49 -12.27 -10.09
CA ILE A 217 -15.54 -12.47 -11.12
C ILE A 217 -16.92 -12.23 -10.50
N ASP A 218 -17.21 -12.85 -9.36
CA ASP A 218 -18.50 -12.70 -8.68
C ASP A 218 -18.74 -11.26 -8.23
N PHE A 219 -17.69 -10.59 -7.74
CA PHE A 219 -17.78 -9.20 -7.33
C PHE A 219 -17.97 -8.26 -8.53
N ALA A 220 -17.23 -8.46 -9.63
CA ALA A 220 -17.40 -7.70 -10.85
C ALA A 220 -18.84 -7.81 -11.40
N ALA A 221 -19.39 -9.02 -11.42
CA ALA A 221 -20.78 -9.26 -11.82
C ALA A 221 -21.78 -8.52 -10.91
N ALA A 222 -21.52 -8.45 -9.60
CA ALA A 222 -22.35 -7.70 -8.66
C ALA A 222 -22.25 -6.18 -8.88
N LEU A 223 -21.06 -5.66 -9.17
CA LEU A 223 -20.86 -4.23 -9.47
C LEU A 223 -21.56 -3.83 -10.78
N ILE A 224 -21.40 -4.62 -11.84
CA ILE A 224 -21.99 -4.36 -13.17
C ILE A 224 -23.52 -4.24 -13.10
N LYS A 225 -24.19 -5.02 -12.25
CA LYS A 225 -25.66 -4.92 -12.06
C LYS A 225 -26.14 -3.55 -11.58
N SER A 226 -25.29 -2.80 -10.90
CA SER A 226 -25.59 -1.46 -10.37
C SER A 226 -24.78 -0.36 -11.06
N GLY A 227 -23.97 -0.73 -12.06
CA GLY A 227 -23.01 0.16 -12.71
C GLY A 227 -23.55 0.77 -14.00
N ASP A 228 -23.01 1.93 -14.36
CA ASP A 228 -23.27 2.58 -15.64
C ASP A 228 -22.50 1.89 -16.77
N LEU A 229 -23.23 1.30 -17.73
CA LEU A 229 -22.66 0.70 -18.94
C LEU A 229 -22.86 1.56 -20.19
N THR A 230 -23.37 2.80 -20.04
CA THR A 230 -23.61 3.73 -21.15
C THR A 230 -22.40 3.90 -22.07
N PRO A 231 -21.14 3.96 -21.57
CA PRO A 231 -19.96 4.04 -22.43
C PRO A 231 -19.84 2.89 -23.46
N ILE A 232 -20.43 1.73 -23.19
CA ILE A 232 -20.38 0.54 -24.07
C ILE A 232 -21.71 0.29 -24.78
N THR A 233 -22.84 0.60 -24.15
CA THR A 233 -24.15 0.41 -24.78
C THR A 233 -24.44 1.46 -25.86
N SER A 234 -23.84 2.65 -25.76
CA SER A 234 -24.03 3.75 -26.71
C SER A 234 -23.18 3.64 -27.99
N VAL A 235 -22.15 2.80 -28.01
CA VAL A 235 -21.30 2.59 -29.19
C VAL A 235 -21.81 1.43 -30.05
N ALA A 236 -21.53 1.50 -31.35
CA ALA A 236 -21.89 0.42 -32.27
C ALA A 236 -21.17 -0.88 -31.85
N VAL A 237 -21.83 -2.02 -32.05
CA VAL A 237 -21.29 -3.32 -31.66
C VAL A 237 -19.85 -3.49 -32.19
N LYS A 238 -19.61 -3.09 -33.45
CA LYS A 238 -18.32 -3.16 -34.14
C LYS A 238 -17.18 -2.28 -33.56
N ASP A 239 -17.48 -1.40 -32.61
CA ASP A 239 -16.50 -0.49 -31.98
C ASP A 239 -16.36 -0.76 -30.46
N ARG A 240 -17.19 -1.66 -29.88
CA ARG A 240 -17.24 -1.91 -28.43
C ARG A 240 -15.93 -2.36 -27.77
N ILE A 241 -15.09 -3.13 -28.46
CA ILE A 241 -13.84 -3.65 -27.85
C ILE A 241 -12.81 -2.53 -27.70
N ASP A 242 -12.72 -1.65 -28.69
CA ASP A 242 -11.83 -0.48 -28.65
C ASP A 242 -12.33 0.53 -27.63
N ALA A 243 -13.64 0.83 -27.64
CA ALA A 243 -14.26 1.69 -26.62
C ALA A 243 -14.09 1.14 -25.18
N LEU A 244 -14.05 -0.19 -25.03
CA LEU A 244 -13.81 -0.84 -23.74
C LEU A 244 -12.36 -0.67 -23.27
N ALA A 245 -11.39 -0.70 -24.18
CA ALA A 245 -9.99 -0.41 -23.87
C ALA A 245 -9.86 1.03 -23.34
N ASP A 246 -10.41 2.00 -24.08
CA ASP A 246 -10.39 3.42 -23.73
C ASP A 246 -11.09 3.69 -22.39
N TRP A 247 -12.29 3.13 -22.20
CA TRP A 247 -13.07 3.34 -20.99
C TRP A 247 -12.40 2.79 -19.73
N LEU A 248 -11.75 1.63 -19.85
CA LEU A 248 -11.06 0.98 -18.73
C LEU A 248 -9.60 1.47 -18.57
N GLY A 249 -9.08 2.23 -19.53
CA GLY A 249 -7.69 2.67 -19.55
C GLY A 249 -6.71 1.51 -19.78
N VAL A 250 -7.08 0.55 -20.62
CA VAL A 250 -6.20 -0.55 -21.06
C VAL A 250 -5.58 -0.17 -22.39
N ALA A 251 -4.25 -0.17 -22.46
CA ALA A 251 -3.52 0.24 -23.66
C ALA A 251 -3.77 -0.69 -24.86
N GLU A 252 -3.73 -2.00 -24.63
CA GLU A 252 -3.95 -3.02 -25.65
C GLU A 252 -4.47 -4.32 -25.02
N TRP A 253 -5.34 -5.03 -25.73
CA TRP A 253 -5.75 -6.38 -25.38
C TRP A 253 -4.85 -7.40 -26.08
N SER A 254 -4.32 -8.40 -25.35
CA SER A 254 -3.65 -9.53 -26.00
C SER A 254 -4.60 -10.25 -26.97
N SER A 255 -4.04 -10.95 -27.95
CA SER A 255 -4.85 -11.71 -28.92
C SER A 255 -5.79 -12.72 -28.25
N ARG A 256 -5.38 -13.28 -27.10
CA ARG A 256 -6.20 -14.21 -26.31
C ARG A 256 -7.39 -13.49 -25.66
N THR A 257 -7.14 -12.36 -25.01
CA THR A 257 -8.21 -11.56 -24.38
C THR A 257 -9.16 -11.01 -25.44
N ALA A 258 -8.65 -10.48 -26.54
CA ALA A 258 -9.45 -9.97 -27.66
C ALA A 258 -10.40 -11.05 -28.23
N MET A 259 -9.94 -12.30 -28.38
CA MET A 259 -10.77 -13.41 -28.83
C MET A 259 -11.93 -13.71 -27.86
N ALA A 260 -11.66 -13.69 -26.56
CA ALA A 260 -12.69 -13.89 -25.54
C ALA A 260 -13.72 -12.76 -25.54
N LEU A 261 -13.26 -11.50 -25.65
CA LEU A 261 -14.12 -10.31 -25.73
C LEU A 261 -15.00 -10.34 -27.00
N GLN A 262 -14.45 -10.77 -28.14
CA GLN A 262 -15.20 -10.92 -29.39
C GLN A 262 -16.40 -11.86 -29.24
N GLY A 263 -16.27 -12.94 -28.45
CA GLY A 263 -17.37 -13.85 -28.13
C GLY A 263 -18.48 -13.24 -27.28
N ALA A 264 -18.20 -12.17 -26.54
CA ALA A 264 -19.17 -11.46 -25.67
C ALA A 264 -19.62 -10.11 -26.24
N ARG A 265 -19.16 -9.72 -27.43
CA ARG A 265 -19.33 -8.40 -28.03
C ARG A 265 -20.79 -7.89 -28.09
N GLN A 266 -21.74 -8.81 -28.21
CA GLN A 266 -23.18 -8.50 -28.28
C GLN A 266 -23.79 -8.17 -26.91
N ASP A 267 -23.17 -8.61 -25.82
CA ASP A 267 -23.64 -8.48 -24.44
C ASP A 267 -22.71 -7.54 -23.65
N PRO A 268 -23.07 -6.24 -23.49
CA PRO A 268 -22.24 -5.27 -22.78
C PRO A 268 -21.89 -5.67 -21.35
N SER A 269 -22.80 -6.34 -20.64
CA SER A 269 -22.57 -6.78 -19.26
C SER A 269 -21.52 -7.89 -19.21
N ARG A 270 -21.65 -8.91 -20.07
CA ARG A 270 -20.66 -9.99 -20.16
C ARG A 270 -19.33 -9.49 -20.71
N LEU A 271 -19.36 -8.58 -21.68
CA LEU A 271 -18.16 -7.96 -22.25
C LEU A 271 -17.38 -7.20 -21.17
N THR A 272 -18.06 -6.37 -20.39
CA THR A 272 -17.45 -5.61 -19.28
C THR A 272 -16.93 -6.54 -18.19
N LEU A 273 -17.66 -7.61 -17.85
CA LEU A 273 -17.22 -8.62 -16.89
C LEU A 273 -15.89 -9.27 -17.30
N LEU A 274 -15.79 -9.72 -18.57
CA LEU A 274 -14.57 -10.33 -19.08
C LEU A 274 -13.39 -9.36 -19.05
N ALA A 275 -13.62 -8.09 -19.40
CA ALA A 275 -12.57 -7.08 -19.38
C ALA A 275 -12.11 -6.73 -17.96
N LEU A 276 -13.02 -6.54 -17.01
CA LEU A 276 -12.67 -6.28 -15.59
C LEU A 276 -11.90 -7.44 -14.95
N CYS A 277 -12.01 -8.66 -15.48
CA CYS A 277 -11.29 -9.83 -14.97
C CYS A 277 -10.15 -10.29 -15.88
N SER A 278 -9.83 -9.53 -16.93
CA SER A 278 -8.75 -9.85 -17.86
C SER A 278 -7.37 -9.65 -17.23
N PRO A 279 -6.33 -10.37 -17.72
CA PRO A 279 -4.95 -10.13 -17.31
C PRO A 279 -4.53 -8.67 -17.45
N GLU A 280 -4.88 -8.02 -18.57
CA GLU A 280 -4.50 -6.65 -18.89
C GLU A 280 -5.16 -5.61 -17.98
N TYR A 281 -6.32 -5.93 -17.40
CA TYR A 281 -6.96 -5.05 -16.42
C TYR A 281 -6.50 -5.32 -14.97
N VAL A 282 -6.15 -6.58 -14.66
CA VAL A 282 -5.70 -7.01 -13.31
C VAL A 282 -4.21 -6.73 -13.10
N VAL A 283 -3.41 -6.72 -14.17
CA VAL A 283 -1.98 -6.42 -14.15
C VAL A 283 -1.79 -5.08 -14.88
N SER A 284 -1.39 -4.05 -14.13
CA SER A 284 -1.00 -2.78 -14.70
C SER A 284 0.33 -2.97 -15.42
N ALA A 285 0.38 -2.66 -16.71
CA ALA A 285 1.61 -2.58 -17.50
C ALA A 285 1.97 -1.12 -17.77
#